data_AF-A0A923DI15-F1
#
_entry.id   AF-A0A923DI15-F1
#
_cell.length_a   1.000
_cell.length_b   1.000
_cell.length_c   1.000
_cell.angle_alpha   90.00
_cell.angle_beta   90.00
_cell.angle_gamma   90.00
#
_symmetry.space_group_name_H-M   'P 1'
#
loop_
_entity.id
_entity.type
_entity.pdbx_description
1 polymer ?
#
loop_
_entity_poly.entity_id
_entity_poly.type
_entity_poly.pdbx_seq_one_letter_code
_entity_poly.pdbx_strand_id
1 'polypeptide(L)'
;MFNKSFTVVALILLMCIGFSASSEGAAYPSRPLEIVAPANPGGGWDAMARTINRVLEIEKLYPQPVSVLNKPGGGGAVGMAYINMKKG
;
A
#
# COMPACT_ATOMS: atom_id res chain seq x y z
N MET A 1 45.39 13.80 -31.24
CA MET A 1 45.30 12.40 -30.78
C MET A 1 44.64 12.39 -29.41
N PHE A 2 43.32 12.18 -29.33
CA PHE A 2 42.61 12.10 -28.05
C PHE A 2 42.92 10.76 -27.38
N ASN A 3 43.45 10.82 -26.17
CA ASN A 3 44.03 9.66 -25.50
C ASN A 3 42.92 8.76 -24.92
N LYS A 4 42.80 7.52 -25.40
CA LYS A 4 41.75 6.54 -25.02
C LYS A 4 41.65 6.33 -23.50
N SER A 5 42.74 6.52 -22.77
CA SER A 5 42.80 6.43 -21.32
C SER A 5 41.93 7.47 -20.60
N PHE A 6 41.73 8.65 -21.20
CA PHE A 6 40.90 9.71 -20.61
C PHE A 6 39.40 9.37 -20.70
N THR A 7 38.99 8.67 -21.76
CA THR A 7 37.60 8.21 -21.96
C THR A 7 37.22 7.09 -20.98
N VAL A 8 38.16 6.19 -20.63
CA VAL A 8 37.91 5.08 -19.69
C VAL A 8 37.72 5.59 -18.25
N VAL A 9 38.52 6.57 -17.83
CA VAL A 9 38.41 7.16 -16.47
C VAL A 9 37.10 7.94 -16.32
N ALA A 10 36.67 8.68 -17.36
CA ALA A 10 35.40 9.40 -17.35
C ALA A 10 34.18 8.44 -17.28
N LEU A 11 34.26 7.26 -17.90
CA LEU A 11 33.19 6.27 -17.89
C LEU A 11 33.03 5.59 -16.52
N ILE A 12 34.14 5.35 -15.81
CA ILE A 12 34.13 4.76 -14.47
C ILE A 12 33.59 5.75 -13.44
N LEU A 13 33.94 7.04 -13.55
CA LEU A 13 33.45 8.07 -12.63
C LEU A 13 31.94 8.31 -12.78
N LEU A 14 31.39 8.12 -13.98
CA LEU A 14 29.96 8.24 -14.26
C LEU A 14 29.13 7.09 -13.64
N MET A 15 29.74 5.91 -13.42
CA MET A 15 29.08 4.75 -12.82
C MET A 15 28.90 4.85 -11.28
N CYS A 16 29.72 5.64 -10.59
CA CYS A 16 29.70 5.71 -9.12
C CYS A 16 28.62 6.65 -8.54
N ILE A 17 27.97 7.48 -9.37
CA ILE A 17 27.02 8.52 -8.90
C ILE A 17 25.59 7.94 -8.77
N GLY A 18 25.34 6.71 -9.25
CA GLY A 18 23.99 6.14 -9.35
C GLY A 18 23.51 5.27 -8.18
N PHE A 19 24.31 5.00 -7.16
CA PHE A 19 23.97 4.02 -6.11
C PHE A 19 23.72 4.65 -4.74
N SER A 20 22.75 5.55 -4.68
CA SER A 20 22.12 5.98 -3.42
C SER A 20 20.62 5.71 -3.51
N ALA A 21 20.23 4.44 -3.56
CA ALA A 21 18.86 4.04 -3.27
C ALA A 21 18.76 3.85 -1.75
N SER A 22 18.41 4.92 -1.04
CA SER A 22 17.94 4.82 0.34
C SER A 22 16.69 3.94 0.35
N SER A 23 16.85 2.70 0.83
CA SER A 23 15.76 1.81 1.19
C SER A 23 15.11 2.31 2.49
N GLU A 24 14.52 3.49 2.43
CA GLU A 24 13.61 3.97 3.47
C GLU A 24 12.26 3.32 3.17
N GLY A 25 11.78 2.49 4.10
CA GLY A 25 10.50 1.79 3.93
C GLY A 25 9.41 2.78 3.52
N ALA A 26 8.63 2.43 2.49
CA ALA A 26 7.67 3.36 1.89
C ALA A 26 6.76 3.98 2.98
N ALA A 27 6.81 5.32 3.11
CA ALA A 27 6.03 6.05 4.09
C ALA A 27 4.54 5.71 3.94
N TYR A 28 3.86 5.43 5.06
CA TYR A 28 2.43 5.19 5.03
C TYR A 28 1.71 6.49 4.61
N PRO A 29 0.73 6.44 3.71
CA PRO A 29 0.15 5.26 3.08
C PRO A 29 0.75 4.88 1.71
N SER A 30 1.23 3.64 1.62
CA SER A 30 1.93 3.09 0.44
C SER A 30 1.19 1.94 -0.25
N ARG A 31 0.05 1.48 0.31
CA ARG A 31 -0.70 0.32 -0.18
C ARG A 31 -2.22 0.54 -0.13
N PRO A 32 -3.00 -0.14 -1.00
CA PRO A 32 -4.45 -0.13 -0.91
C PRO A 32 -4.96 -0.56 0.47
N LEU A 33 -6.08 0.04 0.89
CA LEU A 33 -6.74 -0.26 2.16
C LEU A 33 -7.92 -1.20 1.93
N GLU A 34 -7.98 -2.28 2.71
CA GLU A 34 -9.12 -3.20 2.77
C GLU A 34 -9.86 -2.98 4.10
N ILE A 35 -11.11 -2.51 4.03
CA ILE A 35 -12.01 -2.41 5.19
C ILE A 35 -12.76 -3.71 5.32
N VAL A 36 -12.49 -4.47 6.38
CA VAL A 36 -13.11 -5.78 6.61
C VAL A 36 -14.39 -5.62 7.41
N ALA A 37 -15.53 -6.00 6.83
CA ALA A 37 -16.82 -6.04 7.50
C ALA A 37 -17.16 -7.48 7.92
N PRO A 38 -17.27 -7.79 9.22
CA PRO A 38 -17.55 -9.15 9.72
C PRO A 38 -19.04 -9.56 9.59
N ALA A 39 -19.68 -9.19 8.49
CA ALA A 39 -21.09 -9.46 8.23
C ALA A 39 -21.35 -9.76 6.75
N ASN A 40 -22.54 -10.27 6.45
CA ASN A 40 -23.00 -10.40 5.07
C ASN A 40 -23.16 -9.01 4.41
N PRO A 41 -23.01 -8.92 3.07
CA PRO A 41 -23.31 -7.70 2.32
C PRO A 41 -24.71 -7.16 2.65
N GLY A 42 -24.85 -5.83 2.76
CA GLY A 42 -26.12 -5.18 3.12
C GLY A 42 -26.46 -5.16 4.62
N GLY A 43 -25.69 -5.83 5.48
CA GLY A 43 -25.85 -5.71 6.95
C GLY A 43 -25.32 -4.37 7.49
N GLY A 44 -25.63 -4.05 8.76
CA GLY A 44 -25.19 -2.80 9.39
C GLY A 44 -23.68 -2.56 9.35
N TRP A 45 -22.88 -3.61 9.55
CA TRP A 45 -21.41 -3.57 9.41
C TRP A 45 -20.96 -3.23 7.98
N ASP A 46 -21.62 -3.77 6.95
CA ASP A 46 -21.32 -3.46 5.55
C ASP A 46 -21.68 -2.00 5.22
N ALA A 47 -22.85 -1.54 5.67
CA ALA A 47 -23.30 -0.17 5.49
C ALA A 47 -22.33 0.84 6.14
N MET A 48 -21.88 0.56 7.36
CA MET A 48 -20.85 1.36 8.03
C MET A 48 -19.54 1.37 7.22
N ALA A 49 -19.03 0.20 6.83
CA ALA A 49 -17.78 0.09 6.09
C ALA A 49 -17.81 0.86 4.75
N ARG A 50 -18.92 0.78 4.02
CA ARG A 50 -19.13 1.54 2.77
C ARG A 50 -19.26 3.04 3.01
N THR A 51 -19.84 3.44 4.14
CA THR A 51 -19.92 4.85 4.53
C THR A 51 -18.54 5.41 4.82
N ILE A 52 -17.71 4.67 5.57
CA ILE A 52 -16.30 5.03 5.81
C ILE A 52 -15.54 5.13 4.49
N ASN A 53 -15.67 4.12 3.61
CA ASN A 53 -15.04 4.14 2.28
C ASN A 53 -15.40 5.42 1.51
N ARG A 54 -16.69 5.75 1.46
CA ARG A 54 -17.18 6.96 0.78
C ARG A 54 -16.62 8.24 1.38
N VAL A 55 -16.55 8.36 2.70
CA VAL A 55 -15.97 9.55 3.36
C VAL A 55 -14.48 9.68 3.04
N LEU A 56 -13.73 8.58 3.09
CA LEU A 56 -12.30 8.58 2.73
C LEU A 56 -12.07 9.03 1.29
N GLU A 57 -12.93 8.59 0.37
CA GLU A 57 -12.88 8.99 -1.04
C GLU A 57 -13.26 10.47 -1.25
N ILE A 58 -14.36 10.94 -0.67
CA ILE A 58 -14.86 12.33 -0.83
C ILE A 58 -13.85 13.33 -0.26
N GLU A 59 -13.37 13.09 0.96
CA GLU A 59 -12.46 13.97 1.67
C GLU A 59 -10.99 13.78 1.25
N LYS A 60 -10.72 12.82 0.34
CA LYS A 60 -9.38 12.47 -0.14
C LYS A 60 -8.38 12.20 0.99
N LEU A 61 -8.86 11.58 2.07
CA LEU A 61 -8.07 11.34 3.29
C LEU A 61 -7.08 10.18 3.12
N TYR A 62 -7.26 9.36 2.10
CA TYR A 62 -6.38 8.25 1.77
C TYR A 62 -6.04 8.30 0.28
N PRO A 63 -4.76 8.44 -0.09
CA PRO A 63 -4.35 8.63 -1.49
C PRO A 63 -4.33 7.32 -2.29
N GLN A 64 -4.46 6.16 -1.64
CA GLN A 64 -4.49 4.85 -2.29
C GLN A 64 -5.93 4.33 -2.40
N PRO A 65 -6.21 3.35 -3.27
CA PRO A 65 -7.54 2.75 -3.37
C PRO A 65 -8.01 2.15 -2.04
N VAL A 66 -9.27 2.37 -1.70
CA VAL A 66 -9.93 1.78 -0.53
C VAL A 66 -11.04 0.85 -1.02
N SER A 67 -11.20 -0.31 -0.37
CA SER A 67 -12.22 -1.30 -0.74
C SER A 67 -12.86 -1.92 0.50
N VAL A 68 -14.11 -2.38 0.36
CA VAL A 68 -14.84 -3.07 1.44
C VAL A 68 -14.90 -4.56 1.15
N LEU A 69 -14.50 -5.37 2.12
CA LEU A 69 -14.49 -6.83 2.03
C LEU A 69 -15.37 -7.44 3.12
N ASN A 70 -16.42 -8.14 2.72
CA ASN A 70 -17.29 -8.86 3.65
C ASN A 70 -16.71 -10.23 4.03
N LYS A 71 -16.58 -10.49 5.33
CA LYS A 71 -16.11 -11.77 5.89
C LYS A 71 -17.08 -12.26 6.98
N PRO A 72 -18.26 -12.78 6.62
CA PRO A 72 -19.23 -13.30 7.57
C PRO A 72 -18.74 -14.59 8.25
N GLY A 73 -19.29 -14.88 9.43
CA GLY A 73 -19.12 -16.16 10.14
C GLY A 73 -18.52 -16.04 11.54
N GLY A 74 -18.84 -17.02 12.40
CA GLY A 74 -18.27 -17.15 13.75
C GLY A 74 -18.45 -15.92 14.65
N GLY A 75 -19.54 -15.17 14.50
CA GLY A 75 -19.77 -13.93 15.26
C GLY A 75 -18.74 -12.82 15.01
N GLY A 76 -17.98 -12.91 13.90
CA GLY A 76 -16.88 -12.00 13.57
C GLY A 76 -15.48 -12.60 13.75
N ALA A 77 -15.36 -13.80 14.33
CA ALA A 77 -14.09 -14.50 14.46
C ALA A 77 -13.40 -14.74 13.11
N VAL A 78 -14.17 -14.99 12.04
CA VAL A 78 -13.63 -15.18 10.68
C VAL A 78 -12.98 -13.91 10.14
N GLY A 79 -13.63 -12.75 10.34
CA GLY A 79 -13.07 -11.45 9.96
C GLY A 79 -11.81 -11.12 10.75
N MET A 80 -11.81 -11.38 12.05
CA MET A 80 -10.62 -11.20 12.90
C MET A 80 -9.46 -12.10 12.50
N ALA A 81 -9.72 -13.38 12.23
CA ALA A 81 -8.72 -14.32 11.75
C ALA A 81 -8.09 -13.85 10.43
N TYR A 82 -8.92 -13.35 9.50
CA TYR A 82 -8.44 -12.78 8.23
C TYR A 82 -7.49 -11.60 8.44
N ILE A 83 -7.83 -10.67 9.34
CA ILE A 83 -6.98 -9.51 9.66
C ILE A 83 -5.65 -9.99 10.27
N ASN A 84 -5.69 -10.94 11.22
CA ASN A 84 -4.49 -11.46 11.88
C ASN A 84 -3.53 -12.17 10.92
N MET A 85 -4.02 -12.69 9.80
CA MET A 85 -3.19 -13.32 8.76
C MET A 85 -2.55 -12.31 7.81
N LYS A 86 -3.01 -11.06 7.77
CA LYS A 86 -2.45 -10.01 6.92
C LYS A 86 -1.30 -9.30 7.65
N LYS A 87 -0.19 -9.08 6.94
CA LYS A 87 0.91 -8.26 7.44
C LYS A 87 0.54 -6.76 7.34
N GLY A 88 0.87 -6.01 8.40
CA GLY A 88 0.71 -4.56 8.50
C GLY A 88 1.61 -3.80 7.54
#